data_AF-W7TY73-F1
#
_entry.id   AF-W7TY73-F1
#
_cell.length_a   1.000
_cell.length_b   1.000
_cell.length_c   1.000
_cell.angle_alpha   90.00
_cell.angle_beta   90.00
_cell.angle_gamma   90.00
#
_symmetry.space_group_name_H-M   'P 1'
#
loop_
_entity.id
_entity.type
_entity.pdbx_description
1 polymer ?
#
loop_
_entity_poly.entity_id
_entity_poly.type
_entity_poly.pdbx_seq_one_letter_code
_entity_poly.pdbx_strand_id
1 'polypeptide(L)'
;SYLFPPSLPSPRVVVANEEELVRMLGPGNMFKTARDITYPVSLGNEERVLHTLLKMVTDALALYPTRLEDDVARLARRDDASLRPFSNRRHALIQVRGEKEVLSAFQTLCSTALTLLDVSDNVFKETVNSLYSEGNFFAANYCSDVLYRLRQEEYRRADAAAAQRSAKVNLTNPTIV
;
A
#
# COMPACT_ATOMS: atom_id res chain seq x y z
N SER A 1 -1.83 -8.59 -24.49
CA SER A 1 -0.45 -8.10 -24.64
C SER A 1 0.15 -7.88 -23.27
N TYR A 2 0.74 -8.92 -22.70
CA TYR A 2 1.36 -8.90 -21.38
C TYR A 2 2.80 -8.44 -21.53
N LEU A 3 3.06 -7.17 -21.24
CA LEU A 3 4.40 -6.61 -21.18
C LEU A 3 4.63 -6.13 -19.76
N PHE A 4 5.02 -7.05 -18.88
CA PHE A 4 5.95 -6.85 -17.77
C PHE A 4 6.20 -8.22 -17.11
N PRO A 5 7.38 -8.83 -17.38
CA PRO A 5 8.10 -9.43 -16.27
C PRO A 5 9.56 -8.93 -16.29
N PRO A 6 10.11 -8.64 -15.10
CA PRO A 6 10.81 -9.72 -14.42
C PRO A 6 10.38 -9.90 -12.97
N SER A 7 10.42 -11.16 -12.56
CA SER A 7 10.55 -11.75 -11.22
C SER A 7 10.98 -10.85 -10.04
N LEU A 8 10.21 -9.84 -9.64
CA LEU A 8 10.34 -9.31 -8.29
C LEU A 8 9.56 -10.23 -7.34
N PRO A 9 10.17 -10.71 -6.24
CA PRO A 9 9.42 -11.26 -5.12
C PRO A 9 8.38 -10.21 -4.70
N SER A 10 7.19 -10.64 -4.29
CA SER A 10 6.19 -9.75 -3.69
C SER A 10 6.91 -8.81 -2.71
N PRO A 11 6.71 -7.48 -2.73
CA PRO A 11 7.38 -6.54 -1.83
C PRO A 11 7.32 -6.98 -0.35
N ARG A 12 6.24 -7.70 -0.01
CA ARG A 12 6.01 -8.36 1.28
C ARG A 12 7.10 -9.34 1.68
N VAL A 13 7.66 -10.09 0.74
CA VAL A 13 8.79 -11.02 0.96
C VAL A 13 10.08 -10.25 1.14
N VAL A 14 10.27 -9.17 0.38
CA VAL A 14 11.50 -8.35 0.43
C VAL A 14 11.67 -7.68 1.79
N VAL A 15 10.56 -7.25 2.42
CA VAL A 15 10.57 -6.59 3.73
C VAL A 15 10.22 -7.54 4.89
N ALA A 16 10.13 -8.83 4.64
CA ALA A 16 9.77 -9.81 5.64
C ALA A 16 10.86 -9.98 6.70
N ASN A 17 10.46 -10.12 7.97
CA ASN A 17 11.39 -10.56 9.02
C ASN A 17 11.54 -12.09 9.01
N GLU A 18 12.43 -12.63 9.84
CA GLU A 18 12.73 -14.07 9.88
C GLU A 18 11.48 -14.92 10.17
N GLU A 19 10.65 -14.50 11.14
CA GLU A 19 9.41 -15.20 11.51
C GLU A 19 8.39 -15.21 10.36
N GLU A 20 8.23 -14.07 9.68
CA GLU A 20 7.35 -13.93 8.52
C GLU A 20 7.84 -14.75 7.34
N LEU A 21 9.16 -14.80 7.10
CA LEU A 21 9.75 -15.65 6.06
C LEU A 21 9.50 -17.13 6.33
N VAL A 22 9.67 -17.58 7.58
CA VAL A 22 9.33 -18.96 7.98
C VAL A 22 7.83 -19.20 7.79
N ARG A 23 6.97 -18.23 8.11
CA ARG A 23 5.52 -18.34 7.90
C ARG A 23 5.10 -18.31 6.44
N MET A 24 5.86 -17.64 5.56
CA MET A 24 5.57 -17.56 4.14
C MET A 24 6.13 -18.75 3.34
N LEU A 25 7.35 -19.20 3.68
CA LEU A 25 8.15 -20.13 2.87
C LEU A 25 8.48 -21.44 3.61
N GLY A 26 8.08 -21.57 4.87
CA GLY A 26 8.30 -22.77 5.68
C GLY A 26 7.60 -24.02 5.13
N PRO A 27 8.08 -25.21 5.53
CA PRO A 27 7.53 -26.48 5.09
C PRO A 27 6.07 -26.63 5.54
N GLY A 28 5.17 -26.92 4.59
CA GLY A 28 3.73 -27.07 4.82
C GLY A 28 2.87 -25.85 4.45
N ASN A 29 3.48 -24.77 3.94
CA ASN A 29 2.72 -23.59 3.49
C ASN A 29 2.03 -23.78 2.14
N MET A 30 0.93 -23.04 1.96
CA MET A 30 0.10 -23.05 0.75
C MET A 30 0.79 -22.42 -0.48
N PHE A 31 1.74 -21.53 -0.26
CA PHE A 31 2.40 -20.77 -1.34
C PHE A 31 3.61 -21.55 -1.88
N LYS A 32 3.55 -21.93 -3.15
CA LYS A 32 4.63 -22.67 -3.83
C LYS A 32 5.79 -21.77 -4.22
N THR A 33 5.51 -20.49 -4.47
CA THR A 33 6.52 -19.48 -4.83
C THR A 33 6.22 -18.13 -4.15
N ALA A 34 7.26 -17.29 -4.01
CA ALA A 34 7.14 -15.93 -3.48
C ALA A 34 6.17 -15.02 -4.26
N ARG A 35 5.81 -15.40 -5.49
CA ARG A 35 4.83 -14.70 -6.33
C ARG A 35 3.38 -15.02 -5.96
N ASP A 36 3.16 -16.19 -5.35
CA ASP A 36 1.83 -16.65 -4.96
C ASP A 36 1.34 -15.97 -3.67
N ILE A 37 2.23 -15.22 -3.00
CA ILE A 37 1.94 -14.45 -1.79
C ILE A 37 1.22 -13.16 -2.19
N THR A 38 -0.03 -13.33 -2.60
CA THR A 38 -0.98 -12.25 -2.92
C THR A 38 -1.70 -11.74 -1.67
N TYR A 39 -1.74 -12.57 -0.63
CA TYR A 39 -2.37 -12.24 0.64
C TYR A 39 -1.42 -11.43 1.55
N PRO A 40 -1.96 -10.44 2.28
CA PRO A 40 -1.19 -9.72 3.29
C PRO A 40 -0.80 -10.67 4.44
N VAL A 41 0.39 -10.48 5.02
CA VAL A 41 0.98 -11.44 5.97
C VAL A 41 0.81 -11.00 7.42
N SER A 42 1.13 -9.74 7.70
CA SER A 42 0.98 -9.09 9.00
C SER A 42 0.80 -7.58 8.78
N LEU A 43 0.22 -6.89 9.76
CA LEU A 43 0.11 -5.43 9.70
C LEU A 43 1.48 -4.76 9.61
N GLY A 44 2.44 -5.22 10.41
CA GLY A 44 3.80 -4.68 10.40
C GLY A 44 4.57 -4.97 9.10
N ASN A 45 4.33 -6.10 8.43
CA ASN A 45 4.88 -6.36 7.10
C ASN A 45 4.32 -5.35 6.09
N GLU A 46 3.01 -5.15 6.09
CA GLU A 46 2.36 -4.24 5.16
C GLU A 46 2.81 -2.78 5.38
N GLU A 47 2.96 -2.36 6.63
CA GLU A 47 3.54 -1.06 6.99
C GLU A 47 4.95 -0.89 6.40
N ARG A 48 5.84 -1.88 6.54
CA ARG A 48 7.18 -1.85 5.94
C ARG A 48 7.13 -1.80 4.41
N VAL A 49 6.19 -2.52 3.79
CA VAL A 49 5.96 -2.46 2.33
C VAL A 49 5.57 -1.04 1.93
N LEU A 50 4.60 -0.45 2.62
CA LEU A 50 4.09 0.89 2.31
C LEU A 50 5.16 1.96 2.49
N HIS A 51 5.97 1.90 3.55
CA HIS A 51 7.12 2.80 3.73
C HIS A 51 8.18 2.63 2.63
N THR A 52 8.51 1.40 2.27
CA THR A 52 9.48 1.10 1.22
C THR A 52 9.01 1.63 -0.13
N LEU A 53 7.74 1.36 -0.47
CA LEU A 53 7.13 1.82 -1.71
C LEU A 53 7.03 3.35 -1.76
N LEU A 54 6.59 3.98 -0.66
CA LEU A 54 6.53 5.43 -0.55
C LEU A 54 7.91 6.06 -0.77
N LYS A 55 8.95 5.49 -0.17
CA LYS A 55 10.32 5.95 -0.38
C LYS A 55 10.75 5.82 -1.83
N MET A 56 10.56 4.65 -2.44
CA MET A 56 10.93 4.43 -3.85
C MET A 56 10.23 5.39 -4.80
N VAL A 57 8.93 5.62 -4.59
CA VAL A 57 8.11 6.53 -5.40
C VAL A 57 8.56 7.98 -5.21
N THR A 58 8.83 8.39 -3.96
CA THR A 58 9.31 9.74 -3.65
C THR A 58 10.68 9.99 -4.28
N ASP A 59 11.60 9.03 -4.17
CA ASP A 59 12.92 9.10 -4.78
C ASP A 59 12.81 9.17 -6.32
N ALA A 60 11.92 8.38 -6.93
CA ALA A 60 11.69 8.38 -8.38
C ALA A 60 11.09 9.71 -8.87
N LEU A 61 10.12 10.28 -8.14
CA LEU A 61 9.53 11.59 -8.47
C LEU A 61 10.58 12.71 -8.40
N ALA A 62 11.51 12.65 -7.45
CA ALA A 62 12.58 13.63 -7.30
C ALA A 62 13.58 13.66 -8.46
N LEU A 63 13.67 12.59 -9.27
CA LEU A 63 14.54 12.55 -10.45
C LEU A 63 14.00 13.38 -11.62
N TYR A 64 12.70 13.71 -11.61
CA TYR A 64 12.14 14.54 -12.67
C TYR A 64 12.49 16.02 -12.47
N PRO A 65 12.91 16.73 -13.53
CA PRO A 65 13.28 18.13 -13.43
C PRO A 65 12.08 19.08 -13.28
N THR A 66 10.86 18.60 -13.57
CA THR A 66 9.61 19.38 -13.52
C THR A 66 8.61 18.70 -12.59
N ARG A 67 7.64 19.46 -12.06
CA ARG A 67 6.54 18.87 -11.30
C ARG A 67 5.41 18.42 -12.21
N LEU A 68 4.49 17.62 -11.67
CA LEU A 68 3.33 17.15 -12.42
C LEU A 68 2.44 18.33 -12.85
N GLU A 69 2.22 19.29 -11.95
CA GLU A 69 1.39 20.47 -12.19
C GLU A 69 1.97 21.34 -13.31
N ASP A 70 3.30 21.44 -13.37
CA ASP A 70 4.01 22.17 -14.42
C ASP A 70 3.77 21.53 -15.80
N ASP A 71 3.86 20.20 -15.88
CA ASP A 71 3.66 19.46 -17.12
C ASP A 71 2.18 19.52 -17.57
N VAL A 72 1.24 19.45 -16.63
CA VAL A 72 -0.20 19.64 -16.87
C VAL A 72 -0.48 21.04 -17.39
N ALA A 73 0.02 22.07 -16.72
CA ALA A 73 -0.15 23.46 -17.11
C ALA A 73 0.46 23.73 -18.49
N ARG A 74 1.63 23.14 -18.76
CA ARG A 74 2.32 23.27 -20.05
C ARG A 74 1.56 22.59 -21.18
N LEU A 75 1.00 21.40 -20.96
CA LEU A 75 0.18 20.70 -21.96
C LEU A 75 -1.18 21.37 -22.23
N ALA A 76 -1.71 22.13 -21.26
CA ALA A 76 -2.95 22.89 -21.41
C ALA A 76 -2.80 24.16 -22.26
N ARG A 77 -1.57 24.72 -22.36
CA ARG A 77 -1.28 25.90 -23.18
C ARG A 77 -1.42 25.57 -24.67
N ARG A 78 -2.37 26.22 -25.33
CA ARG A 78 -2.63 26.04 -26.78
C ARG A 78 -1.70 26.86 -27.67
N ASP A 79 -1.06 27.87 -27.10
CA ASP A 79 -0.19 28.85 -27.75
C ASP A 79 1.30 28.48 -27.70
N ASP A 80 1.68 27.39 -27.01
CA ASP A 80 3.06 26.89 -27.02
C ASP A 80 3.41 26.28 -28.39
N ALA A 81 4.01 27.09 -29.27
CA ALA A 81 4.46 26.67 -30.59
C ALA A 81 5.48 25.52 -30.56
N SER A 82 6.14 25.27 -29.41
CA SER A 82 7.04 24.14 -29.22
C SER A 82 6.30 22.80 -28.98
N LEU A 83 5.00 22.85 -28.67
CA LEU A 83 4.13 21.71 -28.40
C LEU A 83 3.01 21.58 -29.43
N ARG A 84 3.35 21.69 -30.71
CA ARG A 84 2.40 21.42 -31.80
C ARG A 84 1.76 20.02 -31.65
N PRO A 85 0.48 19.85 -32.02
CA PRO A 85 -0.16 18.54 -32.06
C PRO A 85 0.68 17.51 -32.84
N PHE A 86 0.70 16.27 -32.36
CA PHE A 86 1.44 15.14 -32.96
C PHE A 86 2.97 15.32 -33.07
N SER A 87 3.55 16.30 -32.38
CA SER A 87 5.00 16.43 -32.30
C SER A 87 5.61 15.45 -31.29
N ASN A 88 6.82 14.97 -31.59
CA ASN A 88 7.59 14.09 -30.68
C ASN A 88 7.76 14.73 -29.29
N ARG A 89 7.97 16.05 -29.24
CA ARG A 89 8.12 16.78 -27.98
C ARG A 89 6.86 16.75 -27.12
N ARG A 90 5.68 16.89 -27.75
CA ARG A 90 4.40 16.78 -27.05
C ARG A 90 4.14 15.35 -26.59
N HIS A 91 4.45 14.34 -27.40
CA HIS A 91 4.31 12.94 -27.00
C HIS A 91 5.23 12.58 -25.82
N ALA A 92 6.49 13.03 -25.84
CA ALA A 92 7.42 12.83 -24.72
C ALA A 92 6.91 13.49 -23.44
N LEU A 93 6.36 14.71 -23.52
CA LEU A 93 5.80 15.40 -22.35
C LEU A 93 4.55 14.68 -21.81
N ILE A 94 3.68 14.16 -22.68
CA ILE A 94 2.52 13.35 -22.28
C ILE A 94 2.97 12.07 -21.57
N GLN A 95 4.00 11.41 -22.08
CA GLN A 95 4.57 10.20 -21.46
C GLN A 95 5.10 10.50 -20.05
N VAL A 96 5.95 11.52 -19.92
CA VAL A 96 6.51 11.94 -18.63
C VAL A 96 5.42 12.33 -17.64
N ARG A 97 4.38 13.06 -18.10
CA ARG A 97 3.22 13.38 -17.27
C ARG A 97 2.53 12.12 -16.78
N GLY A 98 2.26 11.15 -17.66
CA GLY A 98 1.59 9.90 -17.32
C GLY A 98 2.37 9.07 -16.30
N GLU A 99 3.71 9.00 -16.44
CA GLU A 99 4.58 8.33 -15.46
C GLU A 99 4.48 9.00 -14.07
N LYS A 100 4.47 10.34 -14.02
CA LYS A 100 4.29 11.09 -12.76
C LYS A 100 2.89 10.93 -12.17
N GLU A 101 1.84 10.86 -12.99
CA GLU A 101 0.47 10.61 -12.53
C GLU A 101 0.38 9.26 -11.82
N VAL A 102 0.97 8.22 -12.41
CA VAL A 102 1.01 6.88 -11.80
C VAL A 102 1.80 6.89 -10.48
N LEU A 103 3.00 7.50 -10.47
CA LEU A 103 3.80 7.61 -9.25
C LEU A 103 3.07 8.39 -8.16
N SER A 104 2.41 9.50 -8.49
CA SER A 104 1.63 10.30 -7.54
C SER A 104 0.46 9.49 -6.96
N ALA A 105 -0.21 8.66 -7.78
CA ALA A 105 -1.26 7.77 -7.29
C ALA A 105 -0.73 6.73 -6.27
N PHE A 106 0.45 6.16 -6.50
CA PHE A 106 1.11 5.29 -5.52
C PHE A 106 1.52 6.04 -4.26
N GLN A 107 2.00 7.28 -4.39
CA GLN A 107 2.35 8.13 -3.25
C GLN A 107 1.11 8.36 -2.37
N THR A 108 0.00 8.78 -2.96
CA THR A 108 -1.29 8.96 -2.27
C THR A 108 -1.74 7.67 -1.59
N LEU A 109 -1.70 6.53 -2.30
CA LEU A 109 -2.04 5.24 -1.69
C LEU A 109 -1.21 4.97 -0.45
N CYS A 110 0.11 5.13 -0.53
CA CYS A 110 0.99 4.78 0.58
C CYS A 110 0.82 5.74 1.76
N SER A 111 0.78 7.05 1.51
CA SER A 111 0.60 8.05 2.57
C SER A 111 -0.75 7.87 3.27
N THR A 112 -1.81 7.62 2.51
CA THR A 112 -3.15 7.44 3.09
C THR A 112 -3.23 6.12 3.85
N ALA A 113 -2.74 5.02 3.29
CA ALA A 113 -2.74 3.73 3.97
C ALA A 113 -1.93 3.76 5.28
N LEU A 114 -0.76 4.41 5.29
CA LEU A 114 0.05 4.58 6.50
C LEU A 114 -0.68 5.43 7.55
N THR A 115 -1.34 6.52 7.15
CA THR A 115 -2.15 7.34 8.05
C THR A 115 -3.30 6.54 8.65
N LEU A 116 -3.88 5.61 7.89
CA LEU A 116 -5.02 4.81 8.29
C LEU A 116 -4.70 3.59 9.17
N LEU A 117 -3.43 3.29 9.43
CA LEU A 117 -3.02 2.18 10.31
C LEU A 117 -3.49 2.38 11.75
N ASP A 118 -3.37 3.61 12.26
CA ASP A 118 -3.55 3.94 13.69
C ASP A 118 -4.83 4.72 14.03
N VAL A 119 -5.72 4.92 13.05
CA VAL A 119 -6.97 5.65 13.27
C VAL A 119 -8.08 4.75 13.79
N SER A 120 -9.11 5.36 14.38
CA SER A 120 -10.33 4.64 14.77
C SER A 120 -11.12 4.16 13.55
N ASP A 121 -11.96 3.14 13.74
CA ASP A 121 -12.76 2.54 12.66
C ASP A 121 -13.73 3.52 12.00
N ASN A 122 -14.25 4.50 12.75
CA ASN A 122 -15.12 5.53 12.20
C ASN A 122 -14.36 6.43 11.23
N VAL A 123 -13.21 6.96 11.67
CA VAL A 123 -12.33 7.80 10.86
C VAL A 123 -11.83 7.04 9.63
N PHE A 124 -11.54 5.75 9.79
CA PHE A 124 -11.15 4.89 8.68
C PHE A 124 -12.22 4.81 7.59
N LYS A 125 -13.47 4.50 7.97
CA LYS A 125 -14.58 4.38 7.03
C LYS A 125 -14.89 5.71 6.35
N GLU A 126 -14.88 6.80 7.10
CA GLU A 126 -15.06 8.16 6.56
C GLU A 126 -13.98 8.50 5.53
N THR A 127 -12.72 8.23 5.83
CA THR A 127 -11.60 8.49 4.93
C THR A 127 -11.72 7.65 3.65
N VAL A 128 -12.02 6.36 3.77
CA VAL A 128 -12.20 5.47 2.60
C VAL A 128 -13.38 5.94 1.73
N ASN A 129 -14.49 6.39 2.33
CA ASN A 129 -15.61 6.96 1.58
C ASN A 129 -15.25 8.27 0.88
N SER A 130 -14.42 9.12 1.51
CA SER A 130 -13.88 10.33 0.87
C SER A 130 -13.06 9.97 -0.36
N LEU A 131 -12.17 8.98 -0.27
CA LEU A 131 -11.36 8.52 -1.40
C LEU A 131 -12.23 8.06 -2.58
N TYR A 132 -13.32 7.34 -2.32
CA TYR A 132 -14.26 6.96 -3.38
C TYR A 132 -14.93 8.18 -4.03
N SER A 133 -15.30 9.17 -3.22
CA SER A 133 -15.95 10.40 -3.69
C SER A 133 -15.01 11.28 -4.52
N GLU A 134 -13.72 11.26 -4.20
CA GLU A 134 -12.65 11.96 -4.93
C GLU A 134 -12.19 11.21 -6.19
N GLY A 135 -12.67 9.98 -6.43
CA GLY A 135 -12.25 9.15 -7.56
C GLY A 135 -10.92 8.42 -7.35
N ASN A 136 -10.38 8.41 -6.12
CA ASN A 136 -9.16 7.72 -5.74
C ASN A 136 -9.41 6.22 -5.49
N PHE A 137 -10.03 5.53 -6.46
CA PHE A 137 -10.47 4.13 -6.35
C PHE A 137 -9.32 3.17 -6.01
N PHE A 138 -8.12 3.44 -6.50
CA PHE A 138 -6.96 2.59 -6.26
C PHE A 138 -6.58 2.54 -4.77
N ALA A 139 -6.47 3.70 -4.12
CA ALA A 139 -6.20 3.80 -2.69
C ALA A 139 -7.39 3.30 -1.86
N ALA A 140 -8.62 3.63 -2.27
CA ALA A 140 -9.84 3.23 -1.58
C ALA A 140 -9.98 1.71 -1.50
N ASN A 141 -9.86 1.01 -2.65
CA ASN A 141 -9.97 -0.45 -2.72
C ASN A 141 -8.86 -1.15 -1.92
N TYR A 142 -7.64 -0.63 -1.98
CA TYR A 142 -6.54 -1.18 -1.20
C TYR A 142 -6.81 -1.08 0.31
N CYS A 143 -7.29 0.08 0.77
CA CYS A 143 -7.61 0.29 2.17
C CYS A 143 -8.81 -0.57 2.61
N SER A 144 -9.89 -0.62 1.82
CA SER A 144 -11.09 -1.41 2.16
C SER A 144 -10.85 -2.91 2.20
N ASP A 145 -9.97 -3.43 1.35
CA ASP A 145 -9.78 -4.87 1.19
C ASP A 145 -8.61 -5.39 2.01
N VAL A 146 -7.43 -4.80 1.83
CA VAL A 146 -6.19 -5.31 2.43
C VAL A 146 -6.07 -4.80 3.86
N LEU A 147 -6.11 -3.48 4.03
CA LEU A 147 -5.82 -2.83 5.30
C LEU A 147 -6.91 -3.10 6.34
N TYR A 148 -8.18 -3.00 5.95
CA TYR A 148 -9.30 -3.31 6.83
C TYR A 148 -9.26 -4.76 7.33
N ARG A 149 -8.97 -5.73 6.46
CA ARG A 149 -8.88 -7.14 6.86
C ARG A 149 -7.75 -7.37 7.87
N LEU A 150 -6.57 -6.81 7.61
CA LEU A 150 -5.43 -6.90 8.53
C LEU A 150 -5.75 -6.29 9.91
N ARG A 151 -6.35 -5.09 9.94
CA ARG A 151 -6.74 -4.45 11.20
C ARG A 151 -7.74 -5.30 11.99
N GLN A 152 -8.73 -5.87 11.31
CA GLN A 152 -9.69 -6.80 11.94
C GLN A 152 -9.04 -8.06 12.50
N GLU A 153 -8.03 -8.61 11.83
CA GLU A 153 -7.27 -9.75 12.34
C GLU A 153 -6.44 -9.39 13.58
N GLU A 154 -5.80 -8.22 13.59
CA GLU A 154 -5.04 -7.75 14.75
C GLU A 154 -5.93 -7.48 15.95
N TYR A 155 -7.11 -6.90 15.77
CA TYR A 155 -8.09 -6.75 16.86
C TYR A 155 -8.52 -8.10 17.43
N ARG A 156 -8.84 -9.08 16.58
CA ARG A 156 -9.18 -10.44 17.05
C ARG A 156 -8.03 -11.11 17.81
N ARG A 157 -6.79 -10.91 17.38
CA ARG A 157 -5.59 -11.43 18.07
C ARG A 157 -5.40 -10.76 19.42
N ALA A 158 -5.58 -9.45 19.49
CA ALA A 158 -5.49 -8.68 20.74
C ALA A 158 -6.55 -9.13 21.76
N ASP A 159 -7.79 -9.30 21.31
CA ASP A 159 -8.90 -9.79 22.14
C ASP A 159 -8.65 -11.22 22.65
N ALA A 160 -8.19 -12.11 21.77
CA ALA A 160 -7.84 -13.49 22.15
C ALA A 160 -6.69 -13.52 23.18
N ALA A 161 -5.66 -12.68 23.00
CA ALA A 161 -4.56 -12.57 23.94
C ALA A 161 -5.01 -11.99 25.30
N ALA A 162 -5.90 -10.99 25.29
CA ALA A 162 -6.49 -10.43 26.50
C ALA A 162 -7.33 -11.47 27.26
N ALA A 163 -8.16 -12.24 26.56
CA ALA A 163 -8.95 -13.31 27.14
C ALA A 163 -8.07 -14.39 27.79
N GLN A 164 -6.97 -14.79 27.14
CA GLN A 164 -6.00 -15.74 27.69
C GLN A 164 -5.29 -15.22 28.94
N ARG A 165 -4.95 -13.92 28.98
CA ARG A 165 -4.35 -13.28 30.17
C ARG A 165 -5.33 -13.27 31.34
N SER A 166 -6.58 -12.87 31.10
CA SER A 166 -7.63 -12.89 32.12
C SER A 166 -7.91 -14.31 32.65
N ALA A 167 -7.86 -15.34 31.80
CA ALA A 167 -8.01 -16.72 32.24
C ALA A 167 -6.84 -17.19 33.15
N LYS A 168 -5.59 -16.81 32.83
CA LYS A 168 -4.42 -17.11 33.67
C LYS A 168 -4.46 -16.41 35.02
N VAL A 169 -4.97 -15.19 35.09
CA VAL A 169 -5.10 -14.42 36.36
C VAL A 169 -6.20 -15.01 37.25
N ASN A 170 -7.26 -15.58 36.70
CA ASN A 170 -8.35 -16.17 37.50
C ASN A 170 -8.02 -17.53 38.13
N LEU A 171 -6.94 -18.20 37.71
CA LEU A 171 -6.49 -19.50 38.26
C LEU A 171 -5.80 -19.37 39.64
N THR A 172 -5.65 -18.17 40.19
CA THR A 172 -5.01 -17.95 41.50
C THR A 172 -5.98 -17.92 42.69
N ASN A 173 -7.29 -18.14 42.49
CA ASN A 173 -8.21 -18.34 43.61
C ASN A 173 -8.15 -19.82 44.04
N PRO A 174 -7.66 -20.14 45.26
CA PRO A 174 -7.64 -21.52 45.71
C PRO A 174 -9.07 -21.99 45.92
N THR A 175 -9.43 -23.09 45.26
CA THR A 175 -10.60 -23.89 45.62
C THR A 175 -10.37 -24.41 47.04
N ILE A 176 -10.98 -23.76 48.02
CA ILE A 176 -11.06 -24.29 49.38
C ILE A 176 -12.02 -25.48 49.31
N VAL A 177 -11.45 -26.68 49.42
CA VAL A 177 -12.18 -27.95 49.64
C VAL A 177 -12.42 -28.11 51.14
#